data_AF-A0A2C6CJ54-F1
#
_entry.id   AF-A0A2C6CJ54-F1
#
_cell.length_a   1.000
_cell.length_b   1.000
_cell.length_c   1.000
_cell.angle_alpha   90.00
_cell.angle_beta   90.00
_cell.angle_gamma   90.00
#
_symmetry.space_group_name_H-M   'P 1'
#
loop_
_entity.id
_entity.type
_entity.pdbx_description
1 polymer ?
#
loop_
_entity_poly.entity_id
_entity_poly.type
_entity_poly.pdbx_seq_one_letter_code
_entity_poly.pdbx_strand_id
1 'polypeptide(L)'
;MKKTLLIFSLCLTIISCGKKEPSYPIYTMAQKREIYREAKRNNDEKKLKELKELRDRLELEAKKNNDQVASEEFYQWDAVLKGV
;
A
#
# COMPACT_ATOMS: atom_id res chain seq x y z
N MET A 1 21.33 -22.75 -3.69
CA MET A 1 20.20 -22.83 -2.75
C MET A 1 19.10 -21.89 -3.22
N LYS A 2 17.96 -22.48 -3.56
CA LYS A 2 16.86 -21.90 -4.33
C LYS A 2 16.07 -20.92 -3.45
N LYS A 3 16.21 -19.64 -3.73
CA LYS A 3 15.40 -18.56 -3.14
C LYS A 3 13.96 -18.80 -3.62
N THR A 4 13.13 -19.35 -2.75
CA THR A 4 11.68 -19.35 -2.93
C THR A 4 11.24 -17.89 -2.91
N LEU A 5 11.12 -17.29 -4.10
CA LEU A 5 10.32 -16.10 -4.32
C LEU A 5 8.93 -16.43 -3.79
N LEU A 6 8.66 -15.97 -2.57
CA LEU A 6 7.37 -16.09 -1.93
C LEU A 6 6.37 -15.46 -2.88
N ILE A 7 5.59 -16.34 -3.48
CA ILE A 7 4.48 -16.11 -4.37
C ILE A 7 3.59 -15.07 -3.70
N PHE A 8 3.69 -13.82 -4.15
CA PHE A 8 2.78 -12.72 -3.80
C PHE A 8 1.44 -12.93 -4.56
N SER A 9 0.93 -14.16 -4.55
CA SER A 9 -0.44 -14.49 -4.96
C SER A 9 -1.34 -14.33 -3.74
N LEU A 10 -1.36 -13.13 -3.16
CA LEU A 10 -2.37 -12.80 -2.19
C LEU A 10 -3.61 -12.38 -2.97
N CYS A 11 -4.53 -13.34 -3.06
CA CYS A 11 -5.85 -13.29 -3.65
C CYS A 11 -6.43 -11.87 -3.70
N LEU A 12 -6.46 -11.30 -4.90
CA LEU A 12 -7.28 -10.15 -5.28
C LEU A 12 -8.75 -10.60 -5.27
N THR A 13 -9.36 -10.70 -4.10
CA THR A 13 -10.82 -10.78 -3.98
C THR A 13 -11.37 -9.37 -4.11
N ILE A 14 -11.41 -8.84 -5.35
CA ILE A 14 -12.14 -7.60 -5.64
C ILE A 14 -13.51 -8.01 -6.16
N ILE A 15 -14.49 -7.73 -5.33
CA ILE A 15 -15.92 -7.88 -5.57
C ILE A 15 -16.26 -7.11 -6.85
N SER A 16 -16.71 -7.81 -7.89
CA SER A 16 -17.19 -7.21 -9.13
C SER A 16 -18.45 -6.37 -8.84
N CYS A 17 -18.26 -5.07 -8.64
CA CYS A 17 -19.37 -4.12 -8.54
C CYS A 17 -19.00 -2.85 -9.32
N GLY A 18 -18.92 -2.95 -10.65
CA GLY A 18 -19.00 -1.83 -11.64
C GLY A 18 -18.08 -0.61 -11.48
N LYS A 19 -17.29 -0.53 -10.40
CA LYS A 19 -16.38 0.55 -10.06
C LYS A 19 -15.02 0.18 -10.62
N LYS A 20 -14.46 1.13 -11.36
CA LYS A 20 -13.11 1.05 -11.91
C LYS A 20 -12.15 0.62 -10.79
N GLU A 21 -11.40 -0.45 -11.00
CA GLU A 21 -10.40 -0.88 -10.02
C GLU A 21 -9.43 0.30 -9.76
N PRO A 22 -9.07 0.56 -8.49
CA PRO A 22 -8.14 1.63 -8.18
C PRO A 22 -6.80 1.38 -8.86
N SER A 23 -6.17 2.43 -9.38
CA SER A 23 -4.84 2.38 -10.03
C SER A 23 -3.69 2.13 -9.06
N TYR A 24 -4.01 1.86 -7.79
CA TYR A 24 -3.11 1.71 -6.66
C TYR A 24 -3.56 0.49 -5.82
N PRO A 25 -2.61 -0.18 -5.14
CA PRO A 25 -2.94 -1.34 -4.33
C PRO A 25 -3.68 -0.94 -3.05
N ILE A 26 -4.69 -1.72 -2.68
CA ILE A 26 -5.40 -1.61 -1.41
C ILE A 26 -4.93 -2.73 -0.50
N TYR A 27 -4.57 -2.39 0.72
CA TYR A 27 -4.12 -3.35 1.73
C TYR A 27 -4.93 -3.20 3.01
N THR A 28 -5.09 -4.28 3.76
CA THR A 28 -5.57 -4.19 5.15
C THR A 28 -4.52 -3.48 6.03
N MET A 29 -4.95 -2.88 7.14
CA MET A 29 -4.03 -2.26 8.11
C MET A 29 -2.94 -3.22 8.62
N ALA A 30 -3.27 -4.50 8.80
CA ALA A 30 -2.32 -5.52 9.22
C ALA A 30 -1.22 -5.73 8.16
N GLN A 31 -1.60 -5.82 6.89
CA GLN A 31 -0.66 -5.94 5.77
C GLN A 31 0.21 -4.69 5.64
N LYS A 32 -0.36 -3.49 5.74
CA LYS A 32 0.41 -2.24 5.68
C LYS A 32 1.51 -2.20 6.75
N ARG A 33 1.14 -2.56 7.99
CA ARG A 33 2.08 -2.64 9.13
C ARG A 33 3.17 -3.69 8.91
N GLU A 34 2.81 -4.86 8.40
CA GLU A 34 3.79 -5.92 8.14
C GLU A 34 4.77 -5.54 7.03
N ILE A 35 4.27 -5.02 5.90
CA ILE A 35 5.11 -4.55 4.79
C ILE A 35 6.12 -3.50 5.28
N TYR A 36 5.67 -2.53 6.07
CA TYR A 36 6.55 -1.50 6.62
C TYR A 36 7.56 -2.08 7.62
N ARG A 37 7.12 -3.00 8.50
CA ARG A 37 7.97 -3.68 9.47
C ARG A 37 9.07 -4.49 8.78
N GLU A 38 8.73 -5.26 7.75
CA GLU A 38 9.69 -6.03 6.96
C GLU A 38 10.71 -5.12 6.27
N ALA A 39 10.26 -4.02 5.64
CA ALA A 39 11.14 -3.05 5.02
C ALA A 39 12.12 -2.43 6.02
N LYS A 40 11.64 -2.05 7.22
CA LYS A 40 12.49 -1.56 8.30
C LYS A 40 13.46 -2.62 8.81
N ARG A 41 12.99 -3.84 9.08
CA ARG A 41 13.82 -4.94 9.60
C ARG A 41 14.97 -5.26 8.66
N ASN A 42 14.73 -5.18 7.36
CA ASN A 42 15.72 -5.49 6.33
C ASN A 42 16.60 -4.28 5.95
N ASN A 43 16.40 -3.11 6.57
CA ASN A 43 17.00 -1.83 6.16
C ASN A 43 16.84 -1.56 4.65
N ASP A 44 15.68 -1.91 4.10
CA ASP A 44 15.39 -1.77 2.67
C ASP A 44 14.97 -0.32 2.37
N GLU A 45 15.96 0.55 2.20
CA GLU A 45 15.75 1.97 1.90
C GLU A 45 14.93 2.19 0.63
N LYS A 46 15.11 1.32 -0.38
CA LYS A 46 14.35 1.38 -1.63
C LYS A 46 12.87 1.13 -1.35
N LYS A 47 12.54 0.08 -0.60
CA LYS A 47 11.15 -0.24 -0.24
C LYS A 47 10.53 0.86 0.59
N LEU A 48 11.27 1.42 1.55
CA LEU A 48 10.78 2.55 2.36
C LEU A 48 10.50 3.80 1.51
N LYS A 49 11.32 4.05 0.47
CA LYS A 49 11.07 5.12 -0.50
C LYS A 49 9.83 4.85 -1.33
N GLU A 50 9.66 3.65 -1.87
CA GLU A 50 8.46 3.25 -2.63
C GLU A 50 7.17 3.43 -1.81
N LEU A 51 7.19 3.13 -0.52
CA LEU A 51 6.03 3.32 0.37
C LEU A 51 5.69 4.80 0.58
N LYS A 52 6.70 5.68 0.67
CA LYS A 52 6.48 7.14 0.74
C LYS A 52 5.92 7.67 -0.58
N GLU A 53 6.48 7.25 -1.70
CA GLU A 53 5.99 7.62 -3.04
C GLU A 53 4.56 7.12 -3.29
N LEU A 54 4.21 5.93 -2.79
CA LEU A 54 2.83 5.41 -2.82
C LEU A 54 1.90 6.32 -2.03
N ARG A 55 2.24 6.65 -0.79
CA ARG A 55 1.45 7.59 0.04
C ARG A 55 1.26 8.93 -0.69
N ASP A 56 2.32 9.52 -1.23
CA ASP A 56 2.24 10.82 -1.89
C ASP A 56 1.37 10.76 -3.16
N ARG A 57 1.41 9.64 -3.90
CA ARG A 57 0.50 9.40 -5.02
C ARG A 57 -0.95 9.30 -4.57
N LEU A 58 -1.23 8.59 -3.49
CA LEU A 58 -2.59 8.48 -2.94
C LEU A 58 -3.15 9.85 -2.53
N GLU A 59 -2.33 10.73 -1.97
CA GLU A 59 -2.73 12.12 -1.68
C GLU A 59 -3.12 12.88 -2.96
N LEU A 60 -2.33 12.73 -4.03
CA LEU A 60 -2.63 13.36 -5.32
C LEU A 60 -3.90 12.81 -5.95
N GLU A 61 -4.10 11.49 -5.94
CA GLU A 61 -5.32 10.84 -6.44
C GLU A 61 -6.55 11.31 -5.65
N ALA A 62 -6.46 11.34 -4.32
CA ALA A 62 -7.52 11.85 -3.45
C ALA A 62 -7.91 13.29 -3.80
N LYS A 63 -6.92 14.17 -4.00
CA LYS A 63 -7.16 15.59 -4.32
C LYS A 63 -7.64 15.82 -5.75
N LYS A 64 -7.04 15.16 -6.74
CA LYS A 64 -7.34 15.38 -8.17
C LYS A 64 -8.65 14.75 -8.59
N ASN A 65 -8.93 13.55 -8.11
CA ASN A 65 -10.08 12.75 -8.54
C ASN A 65 -11.21 12.75 -7.50
N ASN A 66 -11.06 13.50 -6.40
CA ASN A 66 -11.96 13.45 -5.24
C ASN A 66 -12.21 12.00 -4.78
N ASP A 67 -11.15 11.18 -4.85
CA ASP A 67 -11.22 9.75 -4.59
C ASP A 67 -11.15 9.48 -3.08
N GLN A 68 -12.31 9.15 -2.52
CA GLN A 68 -12.44 8.84 -1.09
C GLN A 68 -11.64 7.61 -0.69
N VAL A 69 -11.51 6.60 -1.56
CA VAL A 69 -10.75 5.39 -1.29
C VAL A 69 -9.26 5.72 -1.25
N ALA A 70 -8.78 6.56 -2.18
CA ALA A 70 -7.40 7.05 -2.15
C ALA A 70 -7.12 7.86 -0.89
N SER A 71 -8.09 8.68 -0.45
CA SER A 71 -7.97 9.47 0.78
C SER A 71 -7.84 8.58 2.02
N GLU A 72 -8.66 7.53 2.13
CA GLU A 72 -8.57 6.57 3.23
C GLU A 72 -7.23 5.81 3.21
N GLU A 73 -6.84 5.29 2.05
CA GLU A 73 -5.56 4.59 1.89
C GLU A 73 -4.36 5.49 2.24
N PHE A 74 -4.42 6.77 1.86
CA PHE A 74 -3.41 7.78 2.23
C PHE A 74 -3.27 7.89 3.75
N TYR A 75 -4.38 8.10 4.48
CA TYR A 75 -4.32 8.25 5.94
C TYR A 75 -3.81 6.99 6.64
N GLN A 76 -4.21 5.82 6.14
CA GLN A 76 -3.75 4.54 6.68
C GLN A 76 -2.24 4.34 6.47
N TRP A 77 -1.72 4.63 5.26
CA TRP A 77 -0.30 4.55 4.99
C TRP A 77 0.51 5.62 5.74
N ASP A 78 -0.01 6.84 5.86
CA ASP A 78 0.63 7.92 6.62
C ASP A 78 0.76 7.56 8.12
N ALA A 79 -0.29 6.99 8.73
CA ALA A 79 -0.25 6.50 10.09
C ALA A 79 0.83 5.42 10.28
N VAL A 80 0.86 4.41 9.40
CA VAL A 80 1.87 3.33 9.45
C VAL A 80 3.28 3.87 9.30
N LEU A 81 3.52 4.78 8.35
CA LEU A 81 4.84 5.37 8.11
C LEU A 81 5.32 6.22 9.30
N LYS A 82 4.40 6.95 9.96
CA LYS A 82 4.67 7.71 11.20
C LYS A 82 4.81 6.82 12.44
N GLY A 83 4.37 5.56 12.37
CA GLY A 83 4.42 4.61 13.47
C GLY A 83 3.28 4.77 14.48
N VAL A 84 2.11 5.22 14.03
CA VAL A 84 0.88 5.43 14.81
C VAL A 84 -0.06 4.22 14.70
#